data_AF-M5BM58-F1
#
_entry.id   AF-M5BM58-F1
#
_cell.length_a   1.000
_cell.length_b   1.000
_cell.length_c   1.000
_cell.angle_alpha   90.00
_cell.angle_beta   90.00
_cell.angle_gamma   90.00
#
_symmetry.space_group_name_H-M   'P 1'
#
loop_
_entity.id
_entity.type
_entity.pdbx_description
1 polymer ?
#
loop_
_entity_poly.entity_id
_entity_poly.type
_entity_poly.pdbx_seq_one_letter_code
_entity_poly.pdbx_strand_id
1 'polypeptide(L)'
;MLSGETIKTLAPGRVISVSVLRIMKSFVSVRLDSGVDGIINLEYVDREPGQSVEQVLRKGQTIQAVIIAINLKKLSVELSARATDIEKGDAQTRMPQFDQYYDKHAAQRLQDELHRKKMRAAESSRRIIKHPNFHNFNSTQAHQYLANQHRGDVVIRPSSKGPTHLAVTWKVDEGVYQHIDVVDPSGNAGDQSVGKQLIIDGKYEYSDLDELIVNHVNAMARKVEELIAHEKYKAGSEAELRE
;
A
#
# COMPACT_ATOMS: atom_id res chain seq x y z
N MET A 1 -2.44 46.30 2.22
CA MET A 1 -2.53 45.08 3.05
C MET A 1 -1.10 44.69 3.39
N LEU A 2 -0.68 44.75 4.67
CA LEU A 2 0.73 44.55 5.04
C LEU A 2 1.19 43.08 5.07
N SER A 3 0.27 42.12 5.21
CA SER A 3 0.60 40.68 5.34
C SER A 3 -0.05 39.77 4.27
N GLY A 4 -0.96 40.29 3.44
CA GLY A 4 -1.67 39.49 2.42
C GLY A 4 -2.63 38.41 2.97
N GLU A 5 -2.73 38.25 4.28
CA GLU A 5 -3.59 37.26 4.92
C GLU A 5 -5.05 37.74 5.02
N THR A 6 -5.98 36.79 4.93
CA THR A 6 -7.41 37.04 5.14
C THR A 6 -7.86 36.46 6.48
N ILE A 7 -8.99 36.93 7.00
CA ILE A 7 -9.64 36.38 8.21
C ILE A 7 -9.90 34.86 8.07
N LYS A 8 -10.02 34.36 6.84
CA LYS A 8 -10.17 32.92 6.56
C LYS A 8 -8.86 32.13 6.72
N THR A 9 -7.71 32.78 6.49
CA THR A 9 -6.38 32.17 6.56
C THR A 9 -5.77 32.31 7.95
N LEU A 10 -5.99 33.46 8.61
CA LEU A 10 -5.51 33.77 9.95
C LEU A 10 -6.71 33.97 10.90
N ALA A 11 -7.16 32.87 11.50
CA ALA A 11 -8.28 32.85 12.45
C ALA A 11 -7.92 32.04 13.70
N PRO A 12 -8.45 32.40 14.88
CA PRO A 12 -8.34 31.55 16.08
C PRO A 12 -8.82 30.12 15.81
N GLY A 13 -8.11 29.13 16.34
CA GLY A 13 -8.39 27.71 16.16
C GLY A 13 -7.72 27.05 14.95
N ARG A 14 -7.07 27.83 14.07
CA ARG A 14 -6.39 27.28 12.89
C ARG A 14 -4.98 26.82 13.20
N VAL A 15 -4.64 25.61 12.74
CA VAL A 15 -3.28 25.07 12.77
C VAL A 15 -2.47 25.69 11.63
N ILE A 16 -1.31 26.26 11.96
CA ILE A 16 -0.38 26.87 11.02
C ILE A 16 1.05 26.39 11.29
N SER A 17 1.87 26.36 10.24
CA SER A 17 3.30 26.11 10.37
C SER A 17 4.03 27.42 10.71
N VAL A 18 4.88 27.39 11.74
CA VAL A 18 5.65 28.54 12.19
C VAL A 18 7.10 28.18 12.42
N SER A 19 7.99 29.12 12.10
CA SER A 19 9.44 28.98 12.28
C SER A 19 9.88 29.58 13.63
N VAL A 20 10.70 28.86 14.39
CA VAL A 20 11.21 29.35 15.69
C VAL A 20 12.36 30.33 15.47
N LEU A 21 12.17 31.60 15.82
CA LEU A 21 13.21 32.64 15.69
C LEU A 21 14.11 32.72 16.92
N ARG A 22 13.50 32.76 18.11
CA ARG A 22 14.22 32.95 19.37
C ARG A 22 13.47 32.30 20.52
N ILE A 23 14.21 31.62 21.38
CA ILE A 23 13.71 31.01 22.61
C ILE A 23 14.11 31.94 23.76
N MET A 24 13.15 32.43 24.55
CA MET A 24 13.38 33.24 25.75
C MET A 24 12.91 32.46 26.99
N LYS A 25 13.30 32.95 28.18
CA LYS A 25 12.95 32.31 29.47
C LYS A 25 11.47 32.32 29.82
N SER A 26 10.65 33.15 29.15
CA SER A 26 9.22 33.31 29.42
C SER A 26 8.32 33.00 28.22
N PHE A 27 8.83 33.11 26.99
CA PHE A 27 8.08 32.80 25.77
C PHE A 27 9.03 32.44 24.61
N VAL A 28 8.48 31.83 23.57
CA VAL A 28 9.18 31.54 22.32
C VAL A 28 8.66 32.49 21.25
N SER A 29 9.56 33.23 20.63
CA SER A 29 9.24 34.07 19.47
C SER A 29 9.35 33.24 18.20
N VAL A 30 8.26 33.21 17.45
CA VAL A 30 8.12 32.47 16.19
C VAL A 30 7.71 33.43 15.08
N ARG A 31 7.88 33.01 13.83
CA ARG A 31 7.43 33.77 12.66
C ARG A 31 6.69 32.86 11.69
N LEU A 32 5.53 33.34 11.27
CA LEU A 32 4.71 32.72 10.26
C LEU A 32 5.35 32.91 8.88
N ASP A 33 5.01 32.04 7.93
CA ASP A 33 5.48 32.14 6.54
C ASP A 33 5.03 33.44 5.85
N SER A 34 3.94 34.04 6.33
CA SER A 34 3.44 35.35 5.89
C SER A 34 4.25 36.55 6.40
N GLY A 35 5.25 36.31 7.25
CA GLY A 35 6.08 37.36 7.85
C GLY A 35 5.47 37.99 9.12
N VAL A 36 4.32 37.49 9.60
CA VAL A 36 3.71 37.93 10.87
C VAL A 36 4.48 37.35 12.05
N ASP A 37 4.70 38.16 13.08
CA ASP A 37 5.40 37.74 14.29
C ASP A 37 4.44 37.05 15.29
N GLY A 38 4.82 35.87 15.73
CA GLY A 38 4.08 35.04 16.66
C GLY A 38 4.79 34.85 18.00
N ILE A 39 4.00 34.58 19.04
CA ILE A 39 4.49 34.31 20.39
C ILE A 39 3.83 33.02 20.89
N ILE A 40 4.64 32.09 21.40
CA ILE A 40 4.18 30.88 22.08
C ILE A 40 4.58 30.99 23.55
N ASN A 41 3.60 30.98 24.44
CA ASN A 41 3.87 30.92 25.88
C ASN A 41 4.43 29.53 26.24
N LEU A 42 5.32 29.47 27.23
CA LEU A 42 5.91 28.22 27.71
C LEU A 42 4.86 27.23 28.22
N GLU A 43 3.75 27.74 28.74
CA GLU A 43 2.61 26.94 29.16
C GLU A 43 1.99 26.19 27.98
N TYR A 44 2.01 26.75 26.77
CA TYR A 44 1.42 26.17 25.57
C TYR A 44 2.41 25.32 24.75
N VAL A 45 3.44 24.78 25.39
CA VAL A 45 4.36 23.82 24.78
C VAL A 45 4.26 22.51 25.53
N ASP A 46 4.06 21.40 24.81
CA ASP A 46 4.09 20.08 25.43
C ASP A 46 5.50 19.75 25.90
N ARG A 47 5.64 19.53 27.21
CA ARG A 47 6.90 19.15 27.86
C ARG A 47 6.64 18.14 28.95
N GLU A 48 7.58 17.24 29.12
CA GLU A 48 7.62 16.39 30.31
C GLU A 48 8.09 17.20 31.54
N PRO A 49 7.63 16.86 32.76
CA PRO A 49 8.04 17.55 33.97
C PRO A 49 9.57 17.53 34.13
N GLY A 50 10.21 18.71 34.12
CA GLY A 50 11.67 18.86 34.28
C GLY A 50 12.46 19.07 32.99
N GLN A 51 11.82 19.03 31.81
CA GLN A 51 12.50 19.27 30.53
C GLN A 51 12.64 20.76 30.19
N SER A 52 13.81 21.17 29.72
CA SER A 52 14.05 22.56 29.28
C SER A 52 13.52 22.78 27.86
N VAL A 53 13.00 23.99 27.58
CA VAL A 53 12.43 24.39 26.27
C VAL A 53 13.40 24.14 25.11
N GLU A 54 14.68 24.41 25.35
CA GLU A 54 15.77 24.30 24.36
C GLU A 54 16.04 22.85 23.93
N GLN A 55 15.59 21.86 24.72
CA GLN A 55 15.68 20.45 24.37
C GLN A 55 14.54 20.02 23.44
N VAL A 56 13.38 20.69 23.53
CA VAL A 56 12.17 20.36 22.75
C VAL A 56 12.12 21.16 21.45
N LEU A 57 12.50 22.44 21.50
CA LEU A 57 12.43 23.36 20.36
C LEU A 57 13.83 23.85 20.01
N ARG A 58 14.17 23.78 18.72
CA ARG A 58 15.43 24.31 18.18
C ARG A 58 15.19 25.62 17.44
N LYS A 59 16.13 26.55 17.54
CA LYS A 59 16.13 27.76 16.73
C LYS A 59 16.19 27.39 15.24
N GLY A 60 15.29 27.96 14.44
CA GLY A 60 15.14 27.68 13.01
C GLY A 60 14.27 26.47 12.68
N GLN A 61 13.77 25.73 13.68
CA GLN A 61 12.85 24.62 13.46
C GLN A 61 11.46 25.14 13.07
N THR A 62 10.84 24.50 12.08
CA THR A 62 9.43 24.72 11.75
C THR A 62 8.57 23.76 12.57
N ILE A 63 7.61 24.30 13.31
CA ILE A 63 6.67 23.55 14.14
C ILE A 63 5.23 23.89 13.75
N GLN A 64 4.30 22.98 14.01
CA GLN A 64 2.88 23.26 13.87
C GLN A 64 2.34 23.85 15.17
N ALA A 65 1.56 24.92 15.07
CA ALA A 65 0.94 25.57 16.21
C ALA A 65 -0.45 26.08 15.86
N VAL A 66 -1.34 26.11 16.84
CA VAL A 66 -2.71 26.63 16.72
C VAL A 66 -2.76 28.08 17.15
N ILE A 67 -3.46 28.91 16.38
CA ILE A 67 -3.73 30.30 16.76
C ILE A 67 -4.72 30.33 17.92
N ILE A 68 -4.31 30.87 19.06
CA ILE A 68 -5.20 31.08 20.22
C ILE A 68 -5.87 32.45 20.10
N ALA A 69 -5.06 33.48 19.88
CA ALA A 69 -5.52 34.87 19.85
C ALA A 69 -4.72 35.69 18.85
N ILE A 70 -5.36 36.71 18.27
CA ILE A 70 -4.74 37.62 17.31
C ILE A 70 -4.83 39.04 17.87
N ASN A 71 -3.68 39.69 18.04
CA ASN A 71 -3.62 41.08 18.45
C ASN A 71 -3.40 41.98 17.24
N LEU A 72 -4.51 42.48 16.67
CA LEU A 72 -4.50 43.33 15.48
C LEU A 72 -3.75 44.66 15.69
N LYS A 73 -3.71 45.20 16.91
CA LYS A 73 -3.04 46.47 17.21
C LYS A 73 -1.51 46.38 17.10
N LYS A 74 -0.95 45.21 17.45
CA LYS A 74 0.49 44.93 17.42
C LYS A 74 0.92 44.05 16.25
N LEU A 75 -0.04 43.63 15.40
CA LEU A 75 0.16 42.65 14.33
C LEU A 75 0.91 41.40 14.82
N SER A 76 0.53 40.92 16.01
CA SER A 76 1.17 39.76 16.63
C SER A 76 0.14 38.69 16.98
N VAL A 77 0.54 37.43 16.86
CA VAL A 77 -0.33 36.26 17.02
C VAL A 77 0.14 35.43 18.21
N GLU A 78 -0.77 35.03 19.07
CA GLU A 78 -0.51 34.10 20.16
C GLU A 78 -0.86 32.68 19.73
N LEU A 79 0.08 31.76 19.95
CA LEU A 79 0.08 30.42 19.38
C LEU A 79 0.27 29.35 20.47
N SER A 80 -0.37 28.18 20.30
CA SER A 80 -0.17 26.99 21.13
C SER A 80 0.46 25.86 20.31
N ALA A 81 1.51 25.26 20.85
CA ALA A 81 2.16 24.08 20.28
C ALA A 81 1.78 22.77 21.03
N ARG A 82 0.71 22.79 21.85
CA ARG A 82 0.21 21.58 22.51
C ARG A 82 -0.47 20.66 21.50
N ALA A 83 -0.13 19.39 21.51
CA ALA A 83 -0.72 18.35 20.67
C ALA A 83 -2.24 18.27 20.86
N THR A 84 -2.71 18.41 22.10
CA THR A 84 -4.15 18.41 22.41
C THR A 84 -4.91 19.57 21.77
N ASP A 85 -4.27 20.73 21.61
CA ASP A 85 -4.86 21.89 20.94
C ASP A 85 -4.77 21.74 19.41
N ILE A 86 -3.66 21.20 18.91
CA ILE A 86 -3.44 20.92 17.48
C ILE A 86 -4.48 19.93 16.95
N GLU A 87 -4.73 18.82 17.65
CA GLU A 87 -5.73 17.82 17.26
C GLU A 87 -7.15 18.41 17.17
N LYS A 88 -7.52 19.29 18.12
CA LYS A 88 -8.84 19.95 18.14
C LYS A 88 -8.97 21.00 17.03
N GLY A 89 -7.91 21.77 16.79
CA GLY A 89 -7.90 22.83 15.78
C GLY A 89 -8.05 22.30 14.35
N ASP A 90 -7.45 21.14 14.07
CA ASP A 90 -7.53 20.50 12.76
C ASP A 90 -8.92 19.92 12.45
N ALA A 91 -9.61 19.38 13.46
CA ALA A 91 -10.92 18.75 13.29
C ALA A 91 -12.05 19.76 12.97
N GLN A 92 -12.06 20.91 13.64
CA GLN A 92 -13.16 21.88 13.49
C GLN A 92 -12.98 22.81 12.28
N THR A 93 -11.75 23.18 11.95
CA THR A 93 -11.47 24.21 10.92
C THR A 93 -11.39 23.63 9.50
N ARG A 94 -11.10 22.33 9.35
CA ARG A 94 -11.04 21.67 8.04
C ARG A 94 -12.36 21.05 7.59
N MET A 95 -13.39 21.03 8.45
CA MET A 95 -14.72 20.61 8.02
C MET A 95 -15.29 21.62 7.03
N PRO A 96 -15.60 21.21 5.79
CA PRO A 96 -16.32 22.07 4.86
C PRO A 96 -17.63 22.48 5.51
N GLN A 97 -17.93 23.78 5.52
CA GLN A 97 -19.28 24.22 5.88
C GLN A 97 -20.22 23.74 4.79
N PHE A 98 -21.06 22.77 5.13
CA PHE A 98 -22.09 22.28 4.23
C PHE A 98 -23.20 23.32 4.12
N ASP A 99 -23.53 23.74 2.90
CA ASP A 99 -24.67 24.62 2.65
C ASP A 99 -26.00 23.90 2.98
N GLN A 100 -27.08 24.66 3.17
CA GLN A 100 -28.42 24.17 3.47
C GLN A 100 -28.93 23.16 2.44
N TYR A 101 -28.49 23.28 1.18
CA TYR A 101 -28.84 22.38 0.08
C TYR A 101 -27.90 21.17 -0.06
N TYR A 102 -26.98 20.96 0.88
CA TYR A 102 -26.09 19.80 0.84
C TYR A 102 -26.88 18.51 1.04
N ASP A 103 -26.94 17.69 -0.01
CA ASP A 103 -27.60 16.39 0.01
C ASP A 103 -26.76 15.38 0.81
N LYS A 104 -27.02 15.35 2.12
CA LYS A 104 -26.41 14.42 3.08
C LYS A 104 -26.65 12.96 2.67
N HIS A 105 -27.79 12.66 2.06
CA HIS A 105 -28.15 11.30 1.70
C HIS A 105 -27.36 10.82 0.48
N ALA A 106 -27.16 11.68 -0.53
CA ALA A 106 -26.28 11.38 -1.65
C ALA A 106 -24.82 11.21 -1.20
N ALA A 107 -24.33 12.07 -0.30
CA ALA A 107 -22.98 11.98 0.24
C ALA A 107 -22.74 10.66 1.00
N GLN A 108 -23.70 10.23 1.81
CA GLN A 108 -23.59 8.96 2.55
C GLN A 108 -23.55 7.75 1.61
N ARG A 109 -24.40 7.71 0.58
CA ARG A 109 -24.34 6.64 -0.43
C ARG A 109 -22.99 6.55 -1.13
N LEU A 110 -22.38 7.69 -1.46
CA LEU A 110 -21.06 7.73 -2.08
C LEU A 110 -19.99 7.21 -1.12
N GLN A 111 -20.04 7.60 0.16
CA GLN A 111 -19.14 7.09 1.19
C GLN A 111 -19.27 5.57 1.35
N ASP A 112 -20.49 5.04 1.38
CA ASP A 112 -20.75 3.61 1.45
C ASP A 112 -20.22 2.86 0.23
N GLU A 113 -20.37 3.43 -0.98
CA GLU A 113 -19.84 2.87 -2.22
C GLU A 113 -18.31 2.84 -2.22
N LEU A 114 -17.67 3.95 -1.80
CA LEU A 114 -16.22 4.03 -1.66
C LEU A 114 -15.69 3.05 -0.61
N HIS A 115 -16.38 2.91 0.52
CA HIS A 115 -16.03 1.94 1.55
C HIS A 115 -16.12 0.52 1.01
N ARG A 116 -17.22 0.16 0.32
CA ARG A 116 -17.37 -1.14 -0.35
C ARG A 116 -16.27 -1.39 -1.39
N LYS A 117 -15.93 -0.40 -2.22
CA LYS A 117 -14.82 -0.50 -3.19
C LYS A 117 -13.48 -0.73 -2.49
N LYS A 118 -13.20 -0.01 -1.40
CA LYS A 118 -11.97 -0.16 -0.62
C LYS A 118 -11.87 -1.54 0.02
N MET A 119 -12.96 -2.05 0.61
CA MET A 119 -13.01 -3.39 1.19
C MET A 119 -12.78 -4.47 0.13
N ARG A 120 -13.44 -4.38 -1.04
CA ARG A 120 -13.21 -5.29 -2.18
C ARG A 120 -11.77 -5.25 -2.70
N ALA A 121 -11.18 -4.05 -2.78
CA ALA A 121 -9.79 -3.90 -3.20
C ALA A 121 -8.80 -4.49 -2.19
N ALA A 122 -9.10 -4.38 -0.88
CA ALA A 122 -8.31 -5.00 0.18
C ALA A 122 -8.41 -6.53 0.16
N GLU A 123 -9.60 -7.10 -0.05
CA GLU A 123 -9.77 -8.56 -0.25
C GLU A 123 -9.08 -9.05 -1.52
N SER A 124 -8.94 -8.19 -2.53
CA SER A 124 -8.23 -8.49 -3.78
C SER A 124 -6.72 -8.23 -3.71
N SER A 125 -6.14 -7.91 -2.54
CA SER A 125 -4.69 -7.73 -2.43
C SER A 125 -4.01 -9.07 -2.75
N ARG A 126 -3.41 -9.13 -3.94
CA ARG A 126 -2.80 -10.34 -4.48
C ARG A 126 -1.58 -10.73 -3.63
N ARG A 127 -1.46 -12.02 -3.30
CA ARG A 127 -0.32 -12.57 -2.56
C ARG A 127 0.96 -12.37 -3.37
N ILE A 128 2.02 -11.86 -2.74
CA ILE A 128 3.33 -11.66 -3.37
C ILE A 128 4.30 -12.64 -2.71
N ILE A 129 4.57 -13.76 -3.39
CA ILE A 129 5.49 -14.78 -2.89
C ILE A 129 6.90 -14.44 -3.39
N LYS A 130 7.88 -14.44 -2.48
CA LYS A 130 9.30 -14.24 -2.83
C LYS A 130 9.88 -15.53 -3.42
N HIS A 131 9.74 -15.72 -4.72
CA HIS A 131 10.32 -16.87 -5.42
C HIS A 131 10.73 -16.49 -6.86
N PRO A 132 11.87 -16.98 -7.39
CA PRO A 132 12.36 -16.60 -8.72
C PRO A 132 11.36 -16.88 -9.85
N ASN A 133 10.69 -18.03 -9.81
CA ASN A 133 9.69 -18.40 -10.82
C ASN A 133 8.29 -17.82 -10.53
N PHE A 134 8.11 -17.05 -9.45
CA PHE A 134 6.81 -16.47 -9.10
C PHE A 134 6.60 -15.13 -9.80
N HIS A 135 5.54 -15.06 -10.61
CA HIS A 135 5.16 -13.88 -11.37
C HIS A 135 3.68 -13.60 -11.17
N ASN A 136 3.32 -12.32 -11.05
CA ASN A 136 1.93 -11.89 -10.93
C ASN A 136 1.26 -11.81 -12.30
N PHE A 137 1.23 -12.95 -13.01
CA PHE A 137 0.67 -13.07 -14.35
C PHE A 137 -0.73 -13.69 -14.32
N ASN A 138 -1.55 -13.34 -15.30
CA ASN A 138 -2.73 -14.12 -15.64
C ASN A 138 -2.35 -15.32 -16.54
N SER A 139 -3.30 -16.21 -16.85
CA SER A 139 -3.04 -17.39 -17.69
C SER A 139 -2.44 -17.03 -19.05
N THR A 140 -3.00 -16.04 -19.75
CA THR A 140 -2.53 -15.58 -21.06
C THR A 140 -1.11 -14.98 -21.01
N GLN A 141 -0.82 -14.17 -20.00
CA GLN A 141 0.50 -13.59 -19.77
C GLN A 141 1.54 -14.67 -19.46
N ALA A 142 1.15 -15.70 -18.70
CA ALA A 142 2.02 -16.84 -18.44
C ALA A 142 2.36 -17.61 -19.72
N HIS A 143 1.38 -17.83 -20.63
CA HIS A 143 1.64 -18.43 -21.94
C HIS A 143 2.61 -17.60 -22.77
N GLN A 144 2.36 -16.29 -22.86
CA GLN A 144 3.22 -15.39 -23.63
C GLN A 144 4.66 -15.37 -23.10
N TYR A 145 4.82 -15.40 -21.78
CA TYR A 145 6.14 -15.45 -21.14
C TYR A 145 6.86 -16.78 -21.44
N LEU A 146 6.14 -17.90 -21.34
CA LEU A 146 6.69 -19.23 -21.60
C LEU A 146 6.88 -19.52 -23.11
N ALA A 147 6.27 -18.76 -24.01
CA ALA A 147 6.37 -18.99 -25.45
C ALA A 147 7.83 -19.03 -25.94
N ASN A 148 8.65 -18.09 -25.47
CA ASN A 148 10.07 -17.98 -25.85
C ASN A 148 11.02 -18.82 -24.97
N GLN A 149 10.48 -19.63 -24.06
CA GLN A 149 11.24 -20.45 -23.12
C GLN A 149 11.33 -21.92 -23.57
N HIS A 150 12.17 -22.71 -22.91
CA HIS A 150 12.36 -24.12 -23.24
C HIS A 150 11.21 -24.97 -22.69
N ARG A 151 11.07 -26.19 -23.22
CA ARG A 151 10.15 -27.19 -22.66
C ARG A 151 10.57 -27.50 -21.22
N GLY A 152 9.59 -27.63 -20.34
CA GLY A 152 9.83 -27.83 -18.90
C GLY A 152 9.95 -26.53 -18.10
N ASP A 153 10.17 -25.37 -18.73
CA ASP A 153 10.22 -24.10 -18.01
C ASP A 153 8.86 -23.77 -17.38
N VAL A 154 8.91 -23.17 -16.18
CA VAL A 154 7.77 -23.03 -15.28
C VAL A 154 7.61 -21.61 -14.75
N VAL A 155 6.35 -21.19 -14.65
CA VAL A 155 5.92 -19.96 -13.99
C VAL A 155 4.89 -20.29 -12.93
N ILE A 156 5.12 -19.80 -11.72
CA ILE A 156 4.17 -19.87 -10.63
C ILE A 156 3.44 -18.53 -10.57
N ARG A 157 2.12 -18.56 -10.46
CA ARG A 157 1.29 -17.35 -10.40
C ARG A 157 0.16 -17.48 -9.39
N PRO A 158 -0.42 -16.36 -8.90
CA PRO A 158 -1.65 -16.40 -8.13
C PRO A 158 -2.77 -17.13 -8.88
N SER A 159 -3.56 -17.93 -8.18
CA SER A 159 -4.75 -18.57 -8.74
C SER A 159 -5.96 -17.65 -8.60
N SER A 160 -6.86 -17.69 -9.58
CA SER A 160 -8.17 -17.03 -9.50
C SER A 160 -9.13 -17.74 -8.54
N LYS A 161 -8.78 -18.95 -8.06
CA LYS A 161 -9.61 -19.74 -7.13
C LYS A 161 -9.58 -19.22 -5.70
N GLY A 162 -8.58 -18.42 -5.32
CA GLY A 162 -8.50 -17.81 -3.99
C GLY A 162 -7.07 -17.71 -3.44
N PRO A 163 -6.90 -17.14 -2.24
CA PRO A 163 -5.60 -16.92 -1.62
C PRO A 163 -4.87 -18.21 -1.21
N THR A 164 -5.61 -19.30 -1.01
CA THR A 164 -5.12 -20.65 -0.70
C THR A 164 -4.74 -21.43 -1.95
N HIS A 165 -4.88 -20.86 -3.14
CA HIS A 165 -4.56 -21.54 -4.40
C HIS A 165 -3.47 -20.80 -5.17
N LEU A 166 -2.53 -21.57 -5.72
CA LEU A 166 -1.52 -21.13 -6.67
C LEU A 166 -1.71 -21.89 -7.97
N ALA A 167 -1.40 -21.25 -9.08
CA ALA A 167 -1.42 -21.90 -10.38
C ALA A 167 0.02 -22.02 -10.89
N VAL A 168 0.46 -23.24 -11.14
CA VAL A 168 1.76 -23.55 -11.73
C VAL A 168 1.55 -23.81 -13.20
N THR A 169 2.11 -22.95 -14.05
CA THR A 169 2.00 -23.08 -15.50
C THR A 169 3.36 -23.47 -16.04
N TRP A 170 3.43 -24.55 -16.81
CA TRP A 170 4.69 -24.98 -17.44
C TRP A 170 4.49 -25.28 -18.92
N LYS A 171 5.58 -25.15 -19.69
CA LYS A 171 5.59 -25.40 -21.15
C LYS A 171 5.78 -26.88 -21.43
N VAL A 172 4.73 -27.54 -21.91
CA VAL A 172 4.77 -28.95 -22.32
C VAL A 172 5.45 -29.05 -23.69
N ASP A 173 4.94 -28.28 -24.65
CA ASP A 173 5.47 -28.19 -26.00
C ASP A 173 5.14 -26.81 -26.61
N GLU A 174 5.56 -26.57 -27.85
CA GLU A 174 5.23 -25.37 -28.60
C GLU A 174 3.71 -25.21 -28.74
N GLY A 175 3.17 -24.12 -28.19
CA GLY A 175 1.74 -23.86 -28.14
C GLY A 175 0.95 -24.71 -27.12
N VAL A 176 1.61 -25.62 -26.38
CA VAL A 176 0.97 -26.51 -25.40
C VAL A 176 1.47 -26.20 -23.99
N TYR A 177 0.58 -25.69 -23.16
CA TYR A 177 0.87 -25.31 -21.78
C TYR A 177 -0.09 -26.01 -20.83
N GLN A 178 0.44 -26.56 -19.74
CA GLN A 178 -0.38 -27.14 -18.69
C GLN A 178 -0.47 -26.17 -17.51
N HIS A 179 -1.68 -26.03 -16.96
CA HIS A 179 -1.93 -25.31 -15.72
C HIS A 179 -2.28 -26.29 -14.61
N ILE A 180 -1.45 -26.34 -13.59
CA ILE A 180 -1.61 -27.20 -12.42
C ILE A 180 -2.12 -26.33 -11.28
N ASP A 181 -3.20 -26.77 -10.63
CA ASP A 181 -3.73 -26.11 -9.44
C ASP A 181 -3.05 -26.67 -8.20
N VAL A 182 -2.45 -25.79 -7.41
CA VAL A 182 -1.72 -26.13 -6.19
C VAL A 182 -2.46 -25.50 -5.02
N VAL A 183 -2.84 -26.31 -4.05
CA VAL A 183 -3.50 -25.86 -2.82
C VAL A 183 -2.44 -25.65 -1.74
N ASP A 184 -2.38 -24.45 -1.20
CA ASP A 184 -1.64 -24.09 0.01
C ASP A 184 -2.66 -23.86 1.14
N PRO A 185 -2.92 -24.86 2.01
CA PRO A 185 -3.90 -24.75 3.08
C PRO A 185 -3.59 -23.63 4.08
N SER A 186 -2.32 -23.26 4.21
CA SER A 186 -1.86 -22.16 5.07
C SER A 186 -1.78 -20.81 4.36
N GLY A 187 -2.19 -20.73 3.09
CA GLY A 187 -2.08 -19.51 2.29
C GLY A 187 -3.09 -18.44 2.68
N ASN A 188 -2.62 -17.32 3.24
CA ASN A 188 -3.44 -16.14 3.51
C ASN A 188 -3.11 -14.95 2.60
N ALA A 189 -4.07 -14.03 2.47
CA ALA A 189 -3.91 -12.75 1.78
C ALA A 189 -2.98 -11.84 2.60
N GLY A 190 -1.67 -11.93 2.34
CA GLY A 190 -0.64 -11.13 3.02
C GLY A 190 0.69 -11.87 3.21
N ASP A 191 0.67 -13.20 3.13
CA ASP A 191 1.87 -14.00 3.35
C ASP A 191 2.84 -13.88 2.16
N GLN A 192 4.10 -13.55 2.49
CA GLN A 192 5.18 -13.40 1.51
C GLN A 192 5.88 -14.72 1.17
N SER A 193 5.55 -15.79 1.88
CA SER A 193 6.07 -17.14 1.69
C SER A 193 4.93 -18.10 1.44
N VAL A 194 5.22 -19.24 0.80
CA VAL A 194 4.30 -20.37 0.76
C VAL A 194 4.17 -21.04 2.13
N GLY A 195 3.10 -21.81 2.28
CA GLY A 195 2.91 -22.72 3.37
C GLY A 195 3.97 -23.80 3.50
N LYS A 196 3.85 -24.61 4.57
CA LYS A 196 4.69 -25.79 4.80
C LYS A 196 4.26 -27.02 3.99
N GLN A 197 3.09 -26.95 3.36
CA GLN A 197 2.51 -28.06 2.62
C GLN A 197 1.77 -27.50 1.40
N LEU A 198 2.13 -28.02 0.24
CA LEU A 198 1.55 -27.71 -1.05
C LEU A 198 0.96 -28.99 -1.63
N ILE A 199 -0.31 -28.96 -2.02
CA ILE A 199 -1.06 -30.16 -2.40
C ILE A 199 -1.51 -30.02 -3.85
N ILE A 200 -1.22 -31.04 -4.67
CA ILE A 200 -1.70 -31.17 -6.05
C ILE A 200 -2.68 -32.33 -6.13
N ASP A 201 -3.86 -32.09 -6.71
CA ASP A 201 -4.93 -33.07 -6.94
C ASP A 201 -5.34 -33.92 -5.71
N GLY A 202 -5.04 -33.43 -4.50
CA GLY A 202 -5.30 -34.13 -3.24
C GLY A 202 -4.45 -35.39 -3.02
N LYS A 203 -3.44 -35.64 -3.85
CA LYS A 203 -2.62 -36.86 -3.83
C LYS A 203 -1.15 -36.61 -3.61
N TYR A 204 -0.62 -35.54 -4.20
CA TYR A 204 0.79 -35.22 -4.14
C TYR A 204 0.99 -34.06 -3.18
N GLU A 205 1.84 -34.26 -2.19
CA GLU A 205 2.17 -33.28 -1.17
C GLU A 205 3.64 -32.89 -1.29
N TYR A 206 3.91 -31.60 -1.22
CA TYR A 206 5.24 -31.02 -1.33
C TYR A 206 5.49 -30.04 -0.19
N SER A 207 6.72 -29.93 0.27
CA SER A 207 7.09 -29.07 1.40
C SER A 207 7.28 -27.62 0.99
N ASP A 208 7.80 -27.40 -0.22
CA ASP A 208 8.09 -26.09 -0.78
C ASP A 208 7.92 -26.05 -2.32
N LEU A 209 8.11 -24.86 -2.90
CA LEU A 209 7.94 -24.65 -4.34
C LEU A 209 9.05 -25.31 -5.18
N ASP A 210 10.28 -25.38 -4.66
CA ASP A 210 11.42 -25.94 -5.39
C ASP A 210 11.28 -27.46 -5.52
N GLU A 211 10.87 -28.13 -4.43
CA GLU A 211 10.54 -29.54 -4.39
C GLU A 211 9.41 -29.86 -5.39
N LEU A 212 8.35 -29.05 -5.41
CA LEU A 212 7.25 -29.19 -6.36
C LEU A 212 7.74 -29.07 -7.80
N ILE A 213 8.58 -28.08 -8.11
CA ILE A 213 9.14 -27.90 -9.47
C ILE A 213 9.96 -29.13 -9.87
N VAL A 214 10.86 -29.61 -9.01
CA VAL A 214 11.76 -30.71 -9.35
C VAL A 214 11.03 -32.05 -9.42
N ASN A 215 10.23 -32.38 -8.41
CA ASN A 215 9.63 -33.70 -8.27
C ASN A 215 8.33 -33.86 -9.08
N HIS A 216 7.64 -32.77 -9.39
CA HIS A 216 6.42 -32.81 -10.19
C HIS A 216 6.67 -32.34 -11.62
N VAL A 217 7.06 -31.07 -11.80
CA VAL A 217 7.14 -30.46 -13.13
C VAL A 217 8.27 -31.05 -13.96
N ASN A 218 9.50 -31.08 -13.43
CA ASN A 218 10.64 -31.64 -14.16
C ASN A 218 10.50 -33.16 -14.38
N ALA A 219 9.89 -33.89 -13.45
CA ALA A 219 9.59 -35.30 -13.62
C ALA A 219 8.58 -35.55 -14.75
N MET A 220 7.56 -34.70 -14.89
CA MET A 220 6.63 -34.75 -16.02
C MET A 220 7.29 -34.32 -17.33
N ALA A 221 8.12 -33.28 -17.32
CA ALA A 221 8.86 -32.83 -18.49
C ALA A 221 9.74 -33.95 -19.07
N ARG A 222 10.46 -34.70 -18.21
CA ARG A 222 11.24 -35.88 -18.63
C ARG A 222 10.39 -36.95 -19.32
N LYS A 223 9.21 -37.25 -18.79
CA LYS A 223 8.28 -38.21 -19.42
C LYS A 223 7.79 -37.70 -20.77
N VAL A 224 7.55 -36.40 -20.90
CA VAL A 224 7.17 -35.80 -22.18
C VAL A 224 8.31 -35.87 -23.18
N GLU A 225 9.55 -35.64 -22.76
CA GLU A 225 10.74 -35.84 -23.60
C GLU A 225 10.88 -37.30 -24.07
N GLU A 226 10.68 -38.27 -23.17
CA GLU A 226 10.66 -39.70 -23.51
C GLU A 226 9.55 -40.04 -24.51
N LEU A 227 8.36 -39.46 -24.34
CA LEU A 227 7.23 -39.64 -25.27
C LEU A 227 7.53 -39.06 -26.65
N ILE A 228 8.17 -37.89 -26.72
CA ILE A 228 8.54 -37.24 -27.97
C ILE A 228 9.68 -37.99 -28.66
N ALA A 229 10.61 -38.57 -27.90
CA ALA A 229 11.72 -39.36 -28.43
C ALA A 229 11.28 -40.75 -28.95
N HIS A 230 10.08 -41.20 -28.62
CA HIS A 230 9.57 -42.50 -29.04
C HIS A 230 9.32 -42.55 -30.55
N GLU A 231 9.72 -43.64 -31.22
CA GLU A 231 9.66 -43.77 -32.70
C GLU A 231 8.26 -43.58 -33.30
N LYS A 232 7.21 -43.89 -32.53
CA LYS A 232 5.81 -43.72 -32.95
C LYS A 232 5.28 -42.29 -32.77
N TYR A 233 6.04 -41.40 -32.13
CA TYR A 233 5.64 -40.01 -32.00
C TYR A 233 5.72 -39.34 -33.37
N LYS A 234 4.65 -38.67 -33.74
CA LYS A 234 4.60 -37.85 -34.95
C LYS A 234 4.19 -36.44 -34.52
N ALA A 235 5.02 -35.46 -34.88
CA ALA A 235 4.71 -34.06 -34.68
C ALA A 235 3.66 -33.60 -35.71
N GLY A 236 2.70 -32.78 -35.28
CA GLY A 236 1.65 -32.25 -36.14
C GLY A 236 0.26 -32.30 -35.52
N SER A 237 -0.68 -31.64 -36.17
CA SER A 237 -2.10 -31.72 -35.82
C SER A 237 -2.70 -33.08 -36.24
N GLU A 238 -3.81 -33.48 -35.61
CA GLU A 238 -4.48 -34.74 -35.96
C GLU A 238 -4.84 -34.82 -37.45
N ALA A 239 -5.12 -33.68 -38.09
CA ALA A 239 -5.42 -33.60 -39.51
C ALA A 239 -4.21 -33.98 -40.40
N GLU A 240 -3.02 -33.50 -40.06
CA GLU A 240 -1.77 -33.78 -40.79
C GLU A 240 -1.30 -35.23 -40.62
N LEU A 241 -1.73 -35.90 -39.56
CA LEU A 241 -1.35 -37.29 -39.26
C LEU A 241 -2.28 -38.33 -39.88
N ARG A 242 -3.47 -37.90 -40.34
CA ARG A 242 -4.49 -38.75 -40.97
C ARG A 242 -4.38 -38.78 -42.51
N GLU A 243 -3.63 -37.87 -43.11
CA GLU A 243 -3.18 -37.95 -44.52
C GLU A 243 -1.98 -38.89 -44.67
#